data_AF-A0A8C7A878-F1
#
_entry.id   AF-A0A8C7A878-F1
#
_cell.length_a   1.000
_cell.length_b   1.000
_cell.length_c   1.000
_cell.angle_alpha   90.00
_cell.angle_beta   90.00
_cell.angle_gamma   90.00
#
_symmetry.space_group_name_H-M   'P 1'
#
loop_
_entity.id
_entity.type
_entity.pdbx_description
1 polymer ?
#
loop_
_entity_poly.entity_id
_entity_poly.type
_entity_poly.pdbx_seq_one_letter_code
_entity_poly.pdbx_strand_id
1 'polypeptide(L)'
;MALHGISVLELAGLAPGPYCGMVLADFGAQVVRVDRLGARRDLSFLSRGKRSLAVDLKRPQGAAVLRRLCARTDVVLEPFRHGVMEKLQLGPEVLRKENPKLIYARLSGFGQSGRFSRVAGHDINYLALSGGRKRISEFFSVEISKNRTVGTASRTELTRWWSTFLHNLQDSRWGVHGCWSVRAPVLQAADQRTWAKV
;
A
#
# COMPACT_ATOMS: atom_id res chain seq x y z
N MET A 1 5.39 7.13 22.12
CA MET A 1 5.45 7.02 20.64
C MET A 1 4.19 7.64 20.04
N ALA A 2 4.28 8.22 18.85
CA ALA A 2 3.22 9.07 18.28
C ALA A 2 1.89 8.34 18.00
N LEU A 3 1.93 7.04 17.70
CA LEU A 3 0.74 6.23 17.39
C LEU A 3 0.39 5.23 18.50
N HIS A 4 0.84 5.50 19.73
CA HIS A 4 0.52 4.62 20.86
C HIS A 4 -1.00 4.53 21.08
N GLY A 5 -1.51 3.31 21.27
CA GLY A 5 -2.93 3.04 21.44
C GLY A 5 -3.71 2.87 20.13
N ILE A 6 -3.11 3.17 18.98
CA ILE A 6 -3.74 2.93 17.67
C ILE A 6 -3.59 1.46 17.28
N SER A 7 -4.71 0.86 16.89
CA SER A 7 -4.79 -0.51 16.41
C SER A 7 -4.93 -0.56 14.90
N VAL A 8 -4.10 -1.38 14.25
CA VAL A 8 -4.03 -1.48 12.79
C VAL A 8 -4.15 -2.93 12.36
N LEU A 9 -5.03 -3.20 11.41
CA LEU A 9 -5.20 -4.49 10.78
C LEU A 9 -4.64 -4.43 9.35
N GLU A 10 -3.54 -5.13 9.12
CA GLU A 10 -2.88 -5.21 7.81
C GLU A 10 -3.31 -6.48 7.08
N LEU A 11 -3.93 -6.37 5.91
CA LEU A 11 -4.15 -7.55 5.07
C LEU A 11 -2.88 -7.89 4.29
N ALA A 12 -2.48 -9.16 4.29
CA ALA A 12 -1.23 -9.55 3.65
C ALA A 12 -1.22 -9.24 2.14
N GLY A 13 -0.23 -8.44 1.73
CA GLY A 13 0.00 -8.04 0.35
C GLY A 13 1.47 -8.04 -0.02
N LEU A 14 1.78 -7.44 -1.17
CA LEU A 14 3.15 -7.19 -1.61
C LEU A 14 3.73 -5.97 -0.90
N ALA A 15 5.05 -5.76 -1.07
CA ALA A 15 5.90 -4.76 -0.42
C ALA A 15 5.23 -3.47 0.10
N PRO A 16 4.45 -2.68 -0.67
CA PRO A 16 3.87 -1.43 -0.17
C PRO A 16 2.94 -1.59 1.05
N GLY A 17 2.16 -2.67 1.11
CA GLY A 17 1.25 -2.92 2.24
C GLY A 17 2.02 -3.20 3.54
N PRO A 18 2.87 -4.25 3.58
CA PRO A 18 3.70 -4.57 4.73
C PRO A 18 4.65 -3.45 5.13
N TYR A 19 5.15 -2.64 4.19
CA TYR A 19 5.97 -1.46 4.49
C TYR A 19 5.18 -0.39 5.24
N CYS A 20 3.96 -0.09 4.81
CA CYS A 20 3.10 0.86 5.51
C CYS A 20 2.82 0.40 6.95
N GLY A 21 2.44 -0.86 7.15
CA GLY A 21 2.21 -1.37 8.50
C GLY A 21 3.48 -1.45 9.35
N MET A 22 4.64 -1.72 8.75
CA MET A 22 5.93 -1.66 9.44
C MET A 22 6.22 -0.25 9.96
N VAL A 23 6.04 0.78 9.12
CA VAL A 23 6.22 2.18 9.54
C VAL A 23 5.26 2.52 10.69
N LEU A 24 3.98 2.16 10.58
CA LEU A 24 3.01 2.39 11.65
C LEU A 24 3.41 1.70 12.97
N ALA A 25 3.91 0.46 12.89
CA ALA A 25 4.43 -0.27 14.04
C ALA A 25 5.66 0.40 14.66
N ASP A 26 6.60 0.88 13.84
CA ASP A 26 7.79 1.60 14.29
C ASP A 26 7.41 2.92 15.03
N PHE A 27 6.31 3.56 14.63
CA PHE A 27 5.74 4.74 15.32
C PHE A 27 4.83 4.39 16.53
N GLY A 28 4.77 3.12 16.93
CA GLY A 28 4.12 2.64 18.15
C GLY A 28 2.68 2.15 18.02
N ALA A 29 2.17 2.00 16.79
CA ALA A 29 0.86 1.39 16.57
C ALA A 29 0.90 -0.13 16.80
N GLN A 30 -0.21 -0.70 17.30
CA GLN A 30 -0.38 -2.14 17.41
C GLN A 30 -0.85 -2.72 16.08
N VAL A 31 0.07 -3.29 15.32
CA VAL A 31 -0.24 -3.84 13.99
C VAL A 31 -0.42 -5.35 14.04
N VAL A 32 -1.57 -5.83 13.55
CA VAL A 32 -1.89 -7.24 13.35
C VAL A 32 -2.00 -7.50 11.85
N ARG A 33 -1.12 -8.33 11.31
CA ARG A 33 -1.14 -8.79 9.93
C ARG A 33 -2.02 -10.02 9.79
N VAL A 34 -2.92 -10.02 8.82
CA VAL A 34 -3.79 -11.15 8.47
C VAL A 34 -3.24 -11.82 7.22
N ASP A 35 -2.70 -13.02 7.40
CA ASP A 35 -2.15 -13.86 6.35
C ASP A 35 -3.18 -14.88 5.86
N ARG A 36 -3.00 -15.35 4.61
CA ARG A 36 -3.78 -16.47 4.08
C ARG A 36 -3.32 -17.78 4.72
N LEU A 37 -4.25 -18.70 4.98
CA LEU A 37 -3.89 -20.05 5.43
C LEU A 37 -2.93 -20.71 4.43
N GLY A 38 -1.88 -21.36 4.95
CA GLY A 38 -0.85 -22.01 4.15
C GLY A 38 0.13 -21.08 3.44
N ALA A 39 0.00 -19.75 3.61
CA ALA A 39 1.01 -18.82 3.14
C ALA A 39 2.33 -19.06 3.88
N ARG A 40 3.44 -19.05 3.15
CA ARG A 40 4.77 -19.06 3.78
C ARG A 40 4.89 -17.83 4.67
N ARG A 41 5.29 -18.06 5.90
CA ARG A 41 5.50 -17.01 6.88
C ARG A 41 6.55 -16.04 6.34
N ASP A 42 6.17 -14.78 6.21
CA ASP A 42 7.08 -13.74 5.75
C ASP A 42 8.04 -13.40 6.89
N LEU A 43 9.30 -13.82 6.73
CA LEU A 43 10.40 -13.56 7.67
C LEU A 43 11.22 -12.33 7.23
N SER A 44 10.73 -11.54 6.28
CA SER A 44 11.41 -10.32 5.87
C SER A 44 11.41 -9.27 6.98
N PHE A 45 12.31 -8.29 6.86
CA PHE A 45 12.33 -7.13 7.75
C PHE A 45 11.02 -6.32 7.76
N LEU A 46 10.15 -6.51 6.75
CA LEU A 46 8.85 -5.85 6.67
C LEU A 46 7.85 -6.43 7.68
N SER A 47 8.12 -7.57 8.31
CA SER A 47 7.25 -8.16 9.33
C SER A 47 7.58 -7.73 10.76
N ARG A 48 8.67 -6.95 10.96
CA ARG A 48 9.11 -6.54 12.30
C ARG A 48 8.04 -5.70 13.01
N GLY A 49 7.97 -5.82 14.33
CA GLY A 49 7.03 -5.05 15.17
C GLY A 49 5.56 -5.45 15.01
N LYS A 50 5.23 -6.44 14.16
CA LYS A 50 3.86 -6.86 13.87
C LYS A 50 3.54 -8.21 14.48
N ARG A 51 2.29 -8.37 14.92
CA ARG A 51 1.68 -9.68 15.20
C ARG A 51 1.10 -10.24 13.91
N SER A 52 0.99 -11.56 13.78
CA SER A 52 0.41 -12.21 12.60
C SER A 52 -0.67 -13.21 13.02
N LEU A 53 -1.73 -13.28 12.22
CA LEU A 53 -2.85 -14.20 12.33
C LEU A 53 -3.14 -14.78 10.95
N ALA A 54 -3.25 -16.09 10.82
CA ALA A 54 -3.61 -16.72 9.55
C ALA A 54 -5.12 -17.02 9.52
N VAL A 55 -5.83 -16.52 8.51
CA VAL A 55 -7.29 -16.72 8.34
C VAL A 55 -7.61 -16.97 6.87
N ASP A 56 -8.50 -17.92 6.61
CA ASP A 56 -9.07 -18.09 5.26
C ASP A 56 -10.32 -17.23 5.10
N LEU A 57 -10.14 -16.07 4.46
CA LEU A 57 -11.21 -15.10 4.21
C LEU A 57 -12.24 -15.58 3.17
N LYS A 58 -11.97 -16.68 2.44
CA LYS A 58 -12.96 -17.25 1.51
C LYS A 58 -14.04 -18.03 2.25
N ARG A 59 -13.78 -18.45 3.49
CA ARG A 59 -14.77 -19.12 4.33
C ARG A 59 -15.59 -18.09 5.09
N PRO A 60 -16.91 -18.27 5.21
CA PRO A 60 -17.77 -17.37 5.98
C PRO A 60 -17.29 -17.15 7.42
N GLN A 61 -16.75 -18.20 8.06
CA GLN A 61 -16.21 -18.10 9.41
C GLN A 61 -14.96 -17.21 9.48
N GLY A 62 -14.08 -17.30 8.47
CA GLY A 62 -12.88 -16.45 8.40
C GLY A 62 -13.21 -15.00 8.11
N ALA A 63 -14.17 -14.74 7.22
CA ALA A 63 -14.69 -13.39 7.00
C ALA A 63 -15.32 -12.81 8.27
N ALA A 64 -16.08 -13.61 9.04
CA ALA A 64 -16.64 -13.19 10.32
C ALA A 64 -15.56 -12.85 11.36
N VAL A 65 -14.44 -13.58 11.40
CA VAL A 65 -13.29 -13.25 12.27
C VAL A 65 -12.73 -11.88 11.89
N LEU A 66 -12.46 -11.63 10.60
CA LEU A 66 -11.93 -10.34 10.16
C LEU A 66 -12.89 -9.20 10.51
N ARG A 67 -14.18 -9.39 10.26
CA ARG A 67 -15.25 -8.43 10.57
C ARG A 67 -15.25 -8.05 12.06
N ARG A 68 -15.15 -9.05 12.96
CA ARG A 68 -15.05 -8.83 14.42
C ARG A 68 -13.78 -8.06 14.82
N LEU A 69 -12.66 -8.30 14.13
CA LEU A 69 -11.42 -7.55 14.37
C LEU A 69 -11.58 -6.09 13.92
N CYS A 70 -12.12 -5.87 12.72
CA CYS A 70 -12.39 -4.52 12.19
C CYS A 70 -13.34 -3.70 13.09
N ALA A 71 -14.27 -4.35 13.78
CA ALA A 71 -15.17 -3.69 14.72
C ALA A 71 -14.45 -3.02 15.91
N ARG A 72 -13.20 -3.42 16.19
CA ARG A 72 -12.38 -2.93 17.31
C ARG A 72 -11.06 -2.30 16.86
N THR A 73 -10.87 -2.17 15.55
CA THR A 73 -9.62 -1.66 14.96
C THR A 73 -9.83 -0.22 14.49
N ASP A 74 -8.80 0.61 14.57
CA ASP A 74 -8.85 2.00 14.09
C ASP A 74 -8.58 2.09 12.58
N VAL A 75 -7.61 1.33 12.09
CA VAL A 75 -7.15 1.37 10.69
C VAL A 75 -7.11 -0.02 10.05
N VAL A 76 -7.64 -0.16 8.84
CA VAL A 76 -7.43 -1.35 7.98
C VAL A 76 -6.59 -0.96 6.77
N LEU A 77 -5.55 -1.75 6.47
CA LEU A 77 -4.74 -1.63 5.26
C LEU A 77 -5.14 -2.73 4.26
N GLU A 78 -5.74 -2.34 3.14
CA GLU A 78 -6.15 -3.22 2.03
C GLU A 78 -5.21 -3.04 0.82
N PRO A 79 -4.31 -3.99 0.52
CA PRO A 79 -3.44 -3.93 -0.66
C PRO A 79 -4.03 -4.66 -1.88
N PHE A 80 -5.32 -4.99 -1.86
CA PHE A 80 -5.96 -5.77 -2.91
C PHE A 80 -6.46 -4.90 -4.06
N ARG A 81 -6.75 -5.57 -5.19
CA ARG A 81 -7.35 -4.92 -6.36
C ARG A 81 -8.77 -4.49 -6.03
N HIS A 82 -9.24 -3.48 -6.75
CA HIS A 82 -10.62 -3.03 -6.67
C HIS A 82 -11.60 -4.21 -6.84
N GLY A 83 -12.58 -4.30 -5.95
CA GLY A 83 -13.64 -5.32 -5.99
C GLY A 83 -13.31 -6.63 -5.26
N VAL A 84 -12.07 -6.85 -4.80
CA VAL A 84 -11.72 -8.11 -4.11
C VAL A 84 -12.42 -8.19 -2.76
N MET A 85 -12.32 -7.14 -1.94
CA MET A 85 -12.93 -7.14 -0.61
C MET A 85 -14.46 -7.01 -0.66
N GLU A 86 -15.00 -6.36 -1.68
CA GLU A 86 -16.45 -6.31 -1.93
C GLU A 86 -17.02 -7.71 -2.20
N LYS A 87 -16.33 -8.54 -2.99
CA LYS A 87 -16.74 -9.94 -3.24
C LYS A 87 -16.72 -10.79 -1.97
N LEU A 88 -15.86 -10.45 -1.01
CA LEU A 88 -15.78 -11.11 0.29
C LEU A 88 -16.71 -10.49 1.34
N GLN A 89 -17.54 -9.50 0.95
CA GLN A 89 -18.40 -8.73 1.87
C GLN A 89 -17.62 -8.03 3.01
N LEU A 90 -16.36 -7.68 2.76
CA LEU A 90 -15.44 -7.02 3.69
C LEU A 90 -14.94 -5.68 3.13
N GLY A 91 -15.71 -5.09 2.22
CA GLY A 91 -15.46 -3.75 1.69
C GLY A 91 -15.72 -2.64 2.72
N PRO A 92 -15.27 -1.40 2.44
CA PRO A 92 -15.37 -0.27 3.35
C PRO A 92 -16.82 0.04 3.73
N GLU A 93 -17.76 -0.05 2.78
CA GLU A 93 -19.18 0.24 3.02
C GLU A 93 -19.82 -0.73 4.02
N VAL A 94 -19.38 -1.98 4.05
CA VAL A 94 -19.91 -2.98 4.99
C VAL A 94 -19.27 -2.75 6.36
N LEU A 95 -17.94 -2.65 6.41
CA LEU A 95 -17.22 -2.58 7.67
C LEU A 95 -17.44 -1.25 8.41
N ARG A 96 -17.64 -0.15 7.68
CA ARG A 96 -17.95 1.16 8.29
C ARG A 96 -19.37 1.26 8.85
N LYS A 97 -20.30 0.40 8.42
CA LYS A 97 -21.62 0.33 9.07
C LYS A 97 -21.52 -0.19 10.51
N GLU A 98 -20.56 -1.08 10.77
CA GLU A 98 -20.31 -1.62 12.12
C GLU A 98 -19.34 -0.77 12.93
N ASN A 99 -18.33 -0.20 12.27
CA ASN A 99 -17.39 0.71 12.90
C ASN A 99 -17.30 2.00 12.07
N PRO A 100 -18.16 3.00 12.35
CA PRO A 100 -18.16 4.27 11.61
C PRO A 100 -16.86 5.07 11.74
N LYS A 101 -16.04 4.79 12.77
CA LYS A 101 -14.75 5.44 12.99
C LYS A 101 -13.61 4.77 12.21
N LEU A 102 -13.87 3.64 11.55
CA LEU A 102 -12.84 2.86 10.85
C LEU A 102 -12.24 3.63 9.67
N ILE A 103 -10.93 3.86 9.75
CA ILE A 103 -10.12 4.33 8.64
C ILE A 103 -9.80 3.13 7.76
N TYR A 104 -10.28 3.16 6.51
CA TYR A 104 -10.10 2.08 5.57
C TYR A 104 -9.16 2.56 4.45
N ALA A 105 -7.90 2.16 4.52
CA ALA A 105 -6.85 2.61 3.61
C ALA A 105 -6.61 1.57 2.51
N ARG A 106 -6.71 2.01 1.25
CA ARG A 106 -6.56 1.16 0.06
C ARG A 106 -5.26 1.45 -0.64
N LEU A 107 -4.42 0.43 -0.76
CA LEU A 107 -3.14 0.47 -1.47
C LEU A 107 -3.25 -0.29 -2.80
N SER A 108 -4.21 0.10 -3.65
CA SER A 108 -4.35 -0.46 -5.00
C SER A 108 -3.46 0.27 -5.99
N GLY A 109 -2.94 -0.46 -6.97
CA GLY A 109 -1.91 0.07 -7.87
C GLY A 109 -2.34 1.23 -8.76
N PHE A 110 -3.55 1.16 -9.31
CA PHE A 110 -4.13 2.20 -10.19
C PHE A 110 -5.34 2.90 -9.55
N GLY A 111 -5.46 2.85 -8.22
CA GLY A 111 -6.63 3.39 -7.52
C GLY A 111 -7.89 2.54 -7.66
N GLN A 112 -9.05 3.15 -7.40
CA GLN A 112 -10.36 2.49 -7.33
C GLN A 112 -11.28 2.85 -8.52
N SER A 113 -10.84 3.75 -9.40
CA SER A 113 -11.60 4.24 -10.55
C SER A 113 -10.74 4.29 -11.81
N GLY A 114 -11.38 4.45 -12.96
CA GLY A 114 -10.71 4.51 -14.26
C GLY A 114 -10.36 3.15 -14.88
N ARG A 115 -9.83 3.20 -16.11
CA ARG A 115 -9.66 2.02 -16.98
C ARG A 115 -8.74 0.93 -16.42
N PHE A 116 -7.79 1.30 -15.57
CA PHE A 116 -6.79 0.38 -15.01
C PHE A 116 -7.11 -0.07 -13.58
N SER A 117 -8.21 0.39 -12.98
CA SER A 117 -8.60 0.06 -11.59
C SER A 117 -8.69 -1.44 -11.29
N ARG A 118 -9.04 -2.25 -12.30
CA ARG A 118 -9.16 -3.71 -12.21
C ARG A 118 -7.89 -4.46 -12.61
N VAL A 119 -6.87 -3.76 -13.09
CA VAL A 119 -5.60 -4.34 -13.57
C VAL A 119 -4.60 -4.43 -12.42
N ALA A 120 -3.70 -5.42 -12.49
CA ALA A 120 -2.59 -5.53 -11.55
C ALA A 120 -1.63 -4.35 -11.73
N GLY A 121 -1.34 -3.64 -10.64
CA GLY A 121 -0.30 -2.62 -10.63
C GLY A 121 0.98 -3.19 -10.02
N HIS A 122 2.00 -3.37 -10.84
CA HIS A 122 3.35 -3.72 -10.42
C HIS A 122 4.30 -2.59 -10.81
N ASP A 123 5.42 -2.50 -10.10
CA ASP A 123 6.53 -1.57 -10.39
C ASP A 123 6.85 -1.45 -11.89
N ILE A 124 6.98 -2.58 -12.58
CA ILE A 124 7.26 -2.60 -14.03
C ILE A 124 6.16 -1.95 -14.87
N ASN A 125 4.90 -2.02 -14.44
CA ASN A 125 3.78 -1.41 -15.14
C ASN A 125 3.84 0.11 -15.02
N TYR A 126 4.17 0.64 -13.84
CA TYR A 126 4.34 2.08 -13.65
C TYR A 126 5.54 2.60 -14.43
N LEU A 127 6.65 1.87 -14.43
CA LEU A 127 7.85 2.20 -15.22
C LEU A 127 7.56 2.19 -16.73
N ALA A 128 6.75 1.25 -17.20
CA ALA A 128 6.34 1.21 -18.60
C ALA A 128 5.44 2.39 -18.97
N LEU A 129 4.45 2.72 -18.13
CA LEU A 129 3.47 3.77 -18.38
C LEU A 129 4.03 5.19 -18.20
N SER A 130 5.04 5.37 -17.34
CA SER A 130 5.70 6.67 -17.14
C SER A 130 6.64 7.07 -18.30
N GLY A 131 6.78 6.21 -19.32
CA GLY A 131 7.77 6.37 -20.39
C GLY A 131 9.18 5.94 -19.97
N GLY A 132 9.36 5.50 -18.72
CA GLY A 132 10.65 5.03 -18.19
C GLY A 132 11.19 3.77 -18.89
N ARG A 133 10.34 2.93 -19.48
CA ARG A 133 10.81 1.75 -20.24
C ARG A 133 11.75 2.10 -21.39
N LYS A 134 11.53 3.21 -22.10
CA LYS A 134 12.45 3.67 -23.17
C LYS A 134 13.83 4.04 -22.60
N ARG A 135 13.88 4.61 -21.40
CA ARG A 135 15.14 4.90 -20.69
C ARG A 135 15.79 3.65 -20.11
N ILE A 136 15.02 2.67 -19.65
CA ILE A 136 15.52 1.39 -19.13
C ILE A 136 16.17 0.55 -20.23
N SER A 137 15.65 0.56 -21.46
CA SER A 137 16.33 -0.09 -22.59
C SER A 137 17.69 0.56 -22.91
N GLU A 138 17.82 1.88 -22.74
CA GLU A 138 19.12 2.57 -22.86
C GLU A 138 20.03 2.30 -21.63
N PHE A 139 19.46 2.18 -20.43
CA PHE A 139 20.19 1.92 -19.18
C PHE A 139 20.68 0.47 -19.05
N PHE A 140 19.91 -0.50 -19.58
CA PHE A 140 20.30 -1.92 -19.67
C PHE A 140 21.03 -2.26 -20.98
N SER A 141 21.24 -1.29 -21.87
CA SER A 141 22.17 -1.44 -23.01
C SER A 141 23.64 -1.26 -22.59
N VAL A 142 23.95 -1.25 -21.29
CA VAL A 142 25.31 -1.53 -20.83
C VAL A 142 25.63 -2.97 -21.20
N GLU A 143 26.47 -3.09 -22.22
CA GLU A 143 27.04 -4.29 -22.82
C GLU A 143 26.85 -5.58 -22.01
N ILE A 144 26.09 -6.52 -22.56
CA ILE A 144 26.38 -7.95 -22.36
C ILE A 144 27.71 -8.23 -23.10
N SER A 145 28.81 -7.72 -22.56
CA SER A 145 30.16 -8.14 -22.92
C SER A 145 30.43 -9.44 -22.18
N LYS A 146 30.74 -10.48 -22.95
CA LYS A 146 31.09 -11.81 -22.46
C LYS A 146 32.18 -11.71 -21.37
N ASN A 147 31.99 -12.43 -20.27
CA ASN A 147 32.90 -12.56 -19.12
C ASN A 147 33.05 -11.34 -18.21
N ARG A 148 32.14 -11.19 -17.23
CA ARG A 148 32.52 -10.93 -15.83
C ARG A 148 31.35 -11.14 -14.85
N THR A 149 31.71 -11.60 -13.67
CA THR A 149 30.87 -12.13 -12.58
C THR A 149 29.79 -11.16 -12.11
N VAL A 150 28.56 -11.67 -11.88
CA VAL A 150 27.42 -10.93 -11.35
C VAL A 150 27.77 -10.38 -9.96
N GLY A 151 27.89 -9.06 -9.84
CA GLY A 151 28.03 -8.37 -8.56
C GLY A 151 26.77 -8.56 -7.72
N THR A 152 26.95 -8.96 -6.46
CA THR A 152 25.90 -8.98 -5.44
C THR A 152 25.26 -7.59 -5.31
N ALA A 153 23.94 -7.51 -5.51
CA ALA A 153 23.16 -6.29 -5.31
C ALA A 153 23.39 -5.77 -3.88
N SER A 154 24.05 -4.61 -3.78
CA SER A 154 24.35 -3.98 -2.50
C SER A 154 23.14 -3.19 -1.98
N ARG A 155 22.98 -3.12 -0.65
CA ARG A 155 21.88 -2.46 0.08
C ARG A 155 21.52 -1.04 -0.38
N THR A 156 22.43 -0.35 -1.07
CA THR A 156 22.27 0.99 -1.64
C THR A 156 21.35 1.07 -2.86
N GLU A 157 21.09 -0.04 -3.56
CA GLU A 157 20.24 -0.03 -4.75
C GLU A 157 18.75 -0.01 -4.42
N LEU A 158 18.35 -0.66 -3.33
CA LEU A 158 16.96 -0.65 -2.83
C LEU A 158 16.53 0.75 -2.39
N THR A 159 17.40 1.51 -1.71
CA THR A 159 17.11 2.89 -1.30
C THR A 159 17.09 3.86 -2.47
N ARG A 160 17.93 3.68 -3.50
CA ARG A 160 17.87 4.49 -4.74
C ARG A 160 16.65 4.16 -5.61
N TRP A 161 16.21 2.91 -5.58
CA TRP A 161 14.97 2.48 -6.22
C TRP A 161 13.74 3.06 -5.51
N TRP A 162 13.72 2.99 -4.17
CA TRP A 162 12.64 3.56 -3.38
C TRP A 162 12.61 5.09 -3.43
N SER A 163 13.76 5.77 -3.46
CA SER A 163 13.79 7.22 -3.66
C SER A 163 13.24 7.59 -5.03
N THR A 164 13.55 6.82 -6.08
CA THR A 164 12.98 7.03 -7.43
C THR A 164 11.49 6.74 -7.49
N PHE A 165 11.03 5.68 -6.81
CA PHE A 165 9.60 5.36 -6.68
C PHE A 165 8.84 6.43 -5.90
N LEU A 166 9.39 6.92 -4.77
CA LEU A 166 8.83 8.01 -3.98
C LEU A 166 8.89 9.36 -4.72
N HIS A 167 9.95 9.61 -5.48
CA HIS A 167 10.09 10.79 -6.32
C HIS A 167 9.09 10.78 -7.48
N ASN A 168 8.83 9.62 -8.09
CA ASN A 168 7.77 9.45 -9.08
C ASN A 168 6.35 9.52 -8.47
N LEU A 169 6.20 9.24 -7.18
CA LEU A 169 4.96 9.46 -6.42
C LEU A 169 4.77 10.94 -6.04
N GLN A 170 5.87 11.67 -5.81
CA GLN A 170 5.87 13.11 -5.51
C GLN A 170 5.78 13.99 -6.75
N ASP A 171 6.18 13.50 -7.92
CA ASP A 171 5.90 14.15 -9.20
C ASP A 171 4.37 14.07 -9.42
N SER A 172 3.70 15.18 -9.12
CA SER A 172 2.24 15.38 -9.03
C SER A 172 1.44 15.02 -10.29
N ARG A 173 2.08 14.43 -11.30
CA ARG A 173 1.47 13.96 -12.54
C ARG A 173 0.74 12.63 -12.40
N TRP A 174 0.90 11.92 -11.28
CA TRP A 174 0.19 10.65 -11.01
C TRP A 174 -0.68 10.66 -9.74
N GLY A 175 -0.61 11.73 -8.95
CA GLY A 175 -1.49 11.94 -7.81
C GLY A 175 -2.76 12.70 -8.22
N VAL A 176 -3.92 12.08 -8.00
CA VAL A 176 -5.23 12.75 -7.94
C VAL A 176 -5.79 13.31 -9.27
N HIS A 177 -5.70 12.56 -10.37
CA HIS A 177 -6.62 12.78 -11.49
C HIS A 177 -7.20 11.45 -11.97
N GLY A 178 -8.35 11.11 -11.37
CA GLY A 178 -9.38 10.45 -12.16
C GLY A 178 -9.55 11.26 -13.44
N CYS A 179 -9.30 10.60 -14.57
CA CYS A 179 -9.59 11.13 -15.88
C CYS A 179 -11.05 11.61 -15.88
N TRP A 180 -11.27 12.93 -15.87
CA TRP A 180 -12.15 13.73 -16.74
C TRP A 180 -12.13 15.19 -16.26
N SER A 181 -11.93 16.11 -17.20
CA SER A 181 -11.88 17.56 -17.03
C SER A 181 -13.24 18.14 -16.63
N VAL A 182 -13.28 19.20 -15.82
CA VAL A 182 -13.78 20.58 -16.11
C VAL A 182 -13.68 21.37 -14.79
N ARG A 183 -13.09 22.58 -14.86
CA ARG A 183 -12.95 23.65 -13.85
C ARG A 183 -13.73 23.49 -12.53
N ALA A 184 -13.01 23.46 -11.41
CA ALA A 184 -13.46 23.95 -10.11
C ALA A 184 -12.25 24.56 -9.35
N PRO A 185 -12.44 25.64 -8.58
CA PRO A 185 -11.38 26.61 -8.26
C PRO A 185 -10.36 26.08 -7.24
N VAL A 186 -9.12 26.46 -7.48
CA VAL A 186 -7.98 26.29 -6.57
C VAL A 186 -8.21 27.17 -5.34
N LEU A 187 -8.39 26.56 -4.16
CA LEU A 187 -8.18 27.25 -2.89
C LEU A 187 -6.67 27.49 -2.75
N GLN A 188 -6.24 28.71 -3.03
CA GLN A 188 -4.89 29.18 -2.77
C GLN A 188 -4.61 29.11 -1.27
N ALA A 189 -3.43 28.60 -0.94
CA ALA A 189 -2.87 28.64 0.39
C ALA A 189 -2.81 30.09 0.90
N ALA A 190 -3.53 30.36 1.99
CA ALA A 190 -3.27 31.50 2.84
C ALA A 190 -3.26 31.03 4.30
N ASP A 191 -2.14 31.36 4.92
CA ASP A 191 -1.86 31.44 6.35
C ASP A 191 -1.38 30.18 7.10
N GLN A 192 -0.06 30.15 7.28
CA GLN A 192 0.64 29.38 8.30
C GLN A 192 0.38 30.05 9.66
N ARG A 193 -0.53 29.51 10.48
CA ARG A 193 -0.50 29.63 11.95
C ARG A 193 -1.62 28.80 12.58
N THR A 194 -1.34 28.30 13.79
CA THR A 194 -2.24 27.63 14.74
C THR A 194 -2.47 26.12 14.59
N TRP A 195 -1.48 25.34 15.03
CA TRP A 195 -1.75 24.08 15.75
C TRP A 195 -1.23 24.22 17.17
N ALA A 196 -2.02 24.87 18.02
CA ALA A 196 -1.87 24.83 19.46
C ALA A 196 -3.25 24.58 20.07
N LYS A 197 -3.34 23.50 20.86
CA LYS A 197 -4.45 23.07 21.71
C LYS A 197 -5.71 22.56 20.99
N VAL A 198 -5.86 21.24 20.92
CA VAL A 198 -6.93 20.45 21.59
C VAL A 198 -6.35 19.07 21.89
#